data_AF-A0A4V2G4P8-F1
#
_entry.id   AF-A0A4V2G4P8-F1
#
_cell.length_a   1.000
_cell.length_b   1.000
_cell.length_c   1.000
_cell.angle_alpha   90.00
_cell.angle_beta   90.00
_cell.angle_gamma   90.00
#
_symmetry.space_group_name_H-M   'P 1'
#
loop_
_entity.id
_entity.type
_entity.pdbx_description
1 polymer ?
#
loop_
_entity_poly.entity_id
_entity_poly.type
_entity_poly.pdbx_seq_one_letter_code
_entity_poly.pdbx_strand_id
1 'polypeptide(L)'
;MELEMENVSSVEMEAPVERLAAAATLLEQAMQRLSDRQQQSELTIGRISATVEAALEERLAMAEAKIAQLEAEATATATTVVANGRKTLPTGMANMLAKQGVTIDSLDAGALDAALGSLSVEQRIAVKAQLMRAGMLS
;
A
#
# COMPACT_ATOMS: atom_id res chain seq x y z
N MET A 1 -45.96 34.62 -61.95
CA MET A 1 -45.51 35.24 -60.69
C MET A 1 -45.57 34.24 -59.52
N GLU A 2 -46.61 33.42 -59.36
CA GLU A 2 -46.64 32.36 -58.31
C GLU A 2 -45.62 31.24 -58.53
N LEU A 3 -45.45 30.76 -59.77
CA LEU A 3 -44.46 29.72 -60.11
C LEU A 3 -42.99 30.15 -59.93
N GLU A 4 -42.71 31.46 -59.91
CA GLU A 4 -41.35 31.98 -59.66
C GLU A 4 -41.06 32.06 -58.15
N MET A 5 -42.07 32.35 -57.32
CA MET A 5 -41.91 32.36 -55.85
C MET A 5 -41.75 30.96 -55.26
N GLU A 6 -42.44 29.96 -55.81
CA GLU A 6 -42.31 28.56 -55.39
C GLU A 6 -40.92 27.97 -55.70
N ASN A 7 -40.34 28.37 -56.84
CA ASN A 7 -39.01 27.95 -57.25
C ASN A 7 -37.91 28.61 -56.40
N VAL A 8 -38.08 29.89 -56.04
CA VAL A 8 -37.15 30.59 -55.12
C VAL A 8 -37.19 29.99 -53.72
N SER A 9 -38.38 29.66 -53.18
CA SER A 9 -38.50 29.00 -51.87
C SER A 9 -37.89 27.60 -51.84
N SER A 10 -37.91 26.87 -52.95
CA SER A 10 -37.33 25.53 -53.05
C SER A 10 -35.79 25.59 -53.04
N VAL A 11 -35.22 26.54 -53.79
CA VAL A 11 -33.77 26.77 -53.83
C VAL A 11 -33.24 27.30 -52.50
N GLU A 12 -34.00 28.14 -51.79
CA GLU A 12 -33.65 28.61 -50.44
C GLU A 12 -33.63 27.49 -49.39
N MET A 13 -34.38 26.40 -49.59
CA MET A 13 -34.37 25.21 -48.71
C MET A 13 -33.28 24.19 -49.08
N GLU A 14 -32.78 24.16 -50.31
CA GLU A 14 -31.71 23.23 -50.72
C GLU A 14 -30.35 23.56 -50.06
N ALA A 15 -29.99 24.84 -49.98
CA ALA A 15 -28.74 25.28 -49.36
C ALA A 15 -28.56 24.88 -47.87
N PRO A 16 -29.56 25.04 -46.97
CA PRO A 16 -29.44 24.56 -45.59
C PRO A 16 -29.44 23.03 -45.50
N VAL A 17 -30.14 22.32 -46.40
CA VAL A 17 -30.15 20.84 -46.45
C VAL A 17 -28.77 20.30 -46.86
N GLU A 18 -28.14 20.88 -47.87
CA GLU A 18 -26.79 20.51 -48.30
C GLU A 18 -25.74 20.80 -47.22
N ARG A 19 -25.85 21.95 -46.55
CA ARG A 19 -24.99 22.29 -45.41
C ARG A 19 -25.17 21.32 -44.23
N LEU A 20 -26.40 20.86 -43.99
CA LEU A 20 -26.71 19.90 -42.94
C LEU A 20 -26.19 18.50 -43.28
N ALA A 21 -26.29 18.09 -44.55
CA ALA A 21 -25.71 16.84 -45.04
C ALA A 21 -24.17 16.85 -44.94
N ALA A 22 -23.52 17.97 -45.29
CA ALA A 22 -22.09 18.15 -45.11
C ALA A 22 -21.68 18.09 -43.62
N ALA A 23 -22.45 18.75 -42.74
CA ALA A 23 -22.21 18.71 -41.30
C ALA A 23 -22.39 17.29 -40.71
N ALA A 24 -23.41 16.55 -41.15
CA ALA A 24 -23.63 15.17 -40.74
C ALA A 24 -22.47 14.26 -41.16
N THR A 25 -21.97 14.43 -42.39
CA THR A 25 -20.79 13.68 -42.88
C THR A 25 -19.54 13.98 -42.06
N LEU A 26 -19.32 15.25 -41.69
CA LEU A 26 -18.20 15.63 -40.82
C LEU A 26 -18.33 15.05 -39.41
N LEU A 27 -19.55 15.01 -38.86
CA LEU A 27 -19.81 14.40 -37.56
C LEU A 27 -19.57 12.89 -37.59
N GLU A 28 -20.01 12.20 -38.65
CA GLU A 28 -19.77 10.77 -38.83
C GLU A 28 -18.26 10.46 -38.88
N GLN A 29 -17.50 11.24 -39.66
CA GLN A 29 -16.05 11.11 -39.73
C GLN A 29 -15.36 11.41 -38.38
N ALA A 30 -15.85 12.41 -37.64
CA ALA A 30 -15.32 12.74 -36.31
C ALA A 30 -15.61 11.62 -35.29
N MET A 31 -16.81 11.04 -35.33
CA MET A 31 -17.18 9.90 -34.48
C MET A 31 -16.34 8.67 -34.81
N GLN A 32 -16.09 8.38 -36.08
CA GLN A 32 -15.25 7.25 -36.46
C GLN A 32 -13.82 7.43 -35.92
N ARG A 33 -13.22 8.61 -36.08
CA ARG A 33 -11.88 8.91 -35.53
C ARG A 33 -11.84 8.79 -34.01
N LEU A 34 -12.91 9.21 -33.33
CA LEU A 34 -13.01 9.11 -31.88
C LEU A 34 -13.10 7.64 -31.44
N SER A 35 -13.90 6.83 -32.14
CA SER A 35 -14.05 5.40 -31.89
C SER A 35 -12.72 4.66 -32.08
N ASP A 36 -12.02 4.91 -33.19
CA ASP A 36 -10.71 4.31 -33.47
C ASP A 36 -9.69 4.68 -32.38
N ARG A 37 -9.66 5.95 -31.97
CA ARG A 37 -8.78 6.42 -30.88
C ARG A 37 -9.14 5.79 -29.54
N GLN A 38 -10.43 5.62 -29.25
CA GLN A 38 -10.90 4.97 -28.03
C GLN A 38 -10.45 3.51 -27.99
N GLN A 39 -10.64 2.76 -29.08
CA GLN A 39 -10.20 1.37 -29.16
C GLN A 39 -8.68 1.23 -28.97
N GLN A 40 -7.88 2.12 -29.59
CA GLN A 40 -6.43 2.14 -29.38
C GLN A 40 -6.05 2.43 -27.92
N SER A 41 -6.78 3.35 -27.27
CA SER A 41 -6.56 3.66 -25.85
C SER A 41 -6.89 2.47 -24.97
N GLU A 42 -8.01 1.78 -25.20
CA GLU A 42 -8.42 0.60 -24.44
C GLU A 42 -7.37 -0.52 -24.56
N LEU A 43 -6.85 -0.76 -25.76
CA LEU A 43 -5.75 -1.72 -25.97
C LEU A 43 -4.48 -1.32 -25.23
N THR A 44 -4.14 -0.04 -25.23
CA THR A 44 -2.94 0.47 -24.55
C THR A 44 -3.09 0.36 -23.03
N ILE A 45 -4.24 0.73 -22.49
CA ILE A 45 -4.57 0.59 -21.06
C ILE A 45 -4.52 -0.88 -20.66
N GLY A 46 -5.11 -1.78 -21.47
CA GLY A 46 -5.08 -3.21 -21.20
C GLY A 46 -3.66 -3.77 -21.10
N ARG A 47 -2.76 -3.36 -22.02
CA ARG A 47 -1.34 -3.74 -21.95
C ARG A 47 -0.66 -3.19 -20.71
N ILE A 48 -0.88 -1.93 -20.37
CA ILE A 48 -0.29 -1.31 -19.18
C ILE A 48 -0.78 -2.03 -17.92
N SER A 49 -2.09 -2.29 -17.79
CA SER A 49 -2.66 -3.01 -16.65
C SER A 49 -2.00 -4.37 -16.48
N ALA A 50 -1.92 -5.16 -17.56
CA ALA A 50 -1.28 -6.47 -17.53
C ALA A 50 0.19 -6.40 -17.09
N THR A 51 0.95 -5.42 -17.59
CA THR A 51 2.36 -5.25 -17.18
C THR A 51 2.50 -4.81 -15.73
N VAL A 52 1.61 -3.95 -15.25
CA VAL A 52 1.61 -3.47 -13.87
C VAL A 52 1.24 -4.59 -12.91
N GLU A 53 0.20 -5.37 -13.23
CA GLU A 53 -0.23 -6.52 -12.44
C GLU A 53 0.89 -7.55 -12.29
N ALA A 54 1.55 -7.93 -13.39
CA ALA A 54 2.67 -8.86 -13.35
C ALA A 54 3.85 -8.33 -12.51
N ALA A 55 4.19 -7.05 -12.65
CA ALA A 55 5.27 -6.43 -11.87
C ALA A 55 4.94 -6.32 -10.37
N LEU A 56 3.66 -6.13 -10.02
CA LEU A 56 3.20 -6.09 -8.64
C LEU A 56 3.23 -7.49 -8.01
N GLU A 57 2.83 -8.52 -8.75
CA GLU A 57 2.88 -9.91 -8.28
C GLU A 57 4.32 -10.36 -8.01
N GLU A 58 5.27 -10.03 -8.90
CA GLU A 58 6.69 -10.31 -8.69
C GLU A 58 7.23 -9.58 -7.44
N ARG A 59 6.92 -8.29 -7.29
CA ARG A 59 7.35 -7.50 -6.13
C ARG A 59 6.77 -8.03 -4.82
N LEU A 60 5.53 -8.50 -4.85
CA LEU A 60 4.87 -9.09 -3.70
C LEU A 60 5.55 -10.40 -3.30
N ALA A 61 5.82 -11.29 -4.25
CA ALA A 61 6.55 -12.54 -3.99
C ALA A 61 7.97 -12.28 -3.42
N MET A 62 8.69 -11.29 -3.96
CA MET A 62 10.00 -10.90 -3.42
C MET A 62 9.91 -10.33 -2.00
N ALA A 63 8.88 -9.52 -1.71
CA ALA A 63 8.67 -8.94 -0.39
C ALA A 63 8.32 -10.03 0.64
N GLU A 64 7.43 -10.96 0.29
CA GLU A 64 7.07 -12.10 1.13
C GLU A 64 8.27 -13.00 1.43
N ALA A 65 9.09 -13.31 0.42
CA ALA A 65 10.31 -14.08 0.61
C ALA A 65 11.30 -13.37 1.57
N LYS A 66 11.43 -12.04 1.45
CA LYS A 66 12.27 -11.23 2.34
C LYS A 66 11.74 -11.19 3.78
N ILE A 67 10.43 -11.09 3.95
CA ILE A 67 9.79 -11.14 5.28
C ILE A 67 10.07 -12.50 5.92
N ALA A 68 9.82 -13.59 5.20
CA ALA A 68 10.08 -14.94 5.69
C ALA A 68 11.56 -15.14 6.08
N GLN A 69 12.50 -14.60 5.29
CA GLN A 69 13.92 -14.60 5.64
C GLN A 69 14.20 -13.83 6.93
N LEU A 70 13.71 -12.60 7.06
CA LEU A 70 13.94 -11.76 8.24
C LEU A 70 13.31 -12.37 9.51
N GLU A 71 12.15 -13.00 9.40
CA GLU A 71 11.51 -13.72 10.49
C GLU A 71 12.33 -14.95 10.92
N ALA A 72 12.88 -15.70 9.96
CA ALA A 72 13.78 -16.81 10.23
C ALA A 72 15.08 -16.34 10.91
N GLU A 73 15.69 -15.26 10.44
CA GLU A 73 16.88 -14.64 11.03
C GLU A 73 16.61 -14.11 12.46
N ALA A 74 15.47 -13.44 12.66
CA ALA A 74 15.06 -12.94 13.97
C ALA A 74 14.83 -14.10 14.95
N THR A 75 14.18 -15.17 14.52
CA THR A 75 13.94 -16.37 15.34
C THR A 75 15.24 -17.10 15.67
N ALA A 76 16.15 -17.24 14.70
CA ALA A 76 17.46 -17.85 14.91
C ALA A 76 18.32 -17.04 15.89
N THR A 77 18.29 -15.70 15.77
CA THR A 77 18.99 -14.78 16.68
C THR A 77 18.40 -14.83 18.08
N ALA A 78 17.07 -14.79 18.22
CA ALA A 78 16.40 -14.94 19.50
C ALA A 78 16.75 -16.29 20.16
N THR A 79 16.76 -17.37 19.38
CA THR A 79 17.09 -18.71 19.88
C THR A 79 18.55 -18.82 20.34
N THR A 80 19.51 -18.25 19.59
CA THR A 80 20.92 -18.26 20.01
C THR A 80 21.18 -17.36 21.22
N VAL A 81 20.51 -16.21 21.32
CA VAL A 81 20.62 -15.32 22.49
C VAL A 81 20.01 -15.98 23.74
N VAL A 82 18.86 -16.66 23.62
CA VAL A 82 18.22 -17.36 24.74
C VAL A 82 18.96 -18.65 25.13
N ALA A 83 19.48 -19.41 24.17
CA ALA A 83 20.17 -20.68 24.43
C ALA A 83 21.58 -20.49 25.02
N ASN A 84 22.31 -19.45 24.60
CA ASN A 84 23.67 -19.17 25.09
C ASN A 84 23.72 -18.08 26.19
N GLY A 85 22.60 -17.40 26.44
CA GLY A 85 22.49 -16.35 27.45
C GLY A 85 22.29 -16.93 28.84
N ARG A 86 23.31 -16.85 29.70
CA ARG A 86 23.07 -16.89 31.15
C ARG A 86 22.07 -15.76 31.46
N LYS A 87 20.97 -16.06 32.17
CA LYS A 87 19.95 -15.09 32.59
C LYS A 87 20.54 -14.07 33.56
N THR A 88 21.34 -13.15 33.06
CA THR A 88 22.07 -12.15 33.84
C THR A 88 21.64 -10.78 33.40
N LEU A 89 21.00 -10.05 34.31
CA LEU A 89 20.73 -8.63 34.12
C LEU A 89 21.93 -7.81 34.57
N PRO A 90 22.15 -6.62 33.97
CA PRO A 90 23.03 -5.63 34.54
C PRO A 90 22.64 -5.35 36.00
N THR A 91 23.61 -5.33 36.92
CA THR A 91 23.38 -5.21 38.37
C THR A 91 22.53 -4.01 38.76
N GLY A 92 22.71 -2.87 38.06
CA GLY A 92 21.88 -1.68 38.27
C GLY A 92 20.40 -1.92 37.97
N MET A 93 20.09 -2.77 36.97
CA MET A 93 18.73 -3.12 36.60
C MET A 93 18.12 -4.15 37.53
N ALA A 94 18.87 -5.18 37.91
CA ALA A 94 18.44 -6.14 38.92
C ALA A 94 18.08 -5.44 40.24
N ASN A 95 18.90 -4.46 40.66
CA ASN A 95 18.63 -3.65 41.84
C ASN A 95 17.40 -2.74 41.68
N MET A 96 17.15 -2.19 40.49
CA MET A 96 15.97 -1.36 40.23
C MET A 96 14.69 -2.19 40.27
N LEU A 97 14.68 -3.36 39.63
CA LEU A 97 13.54 -4.28 39.64
C LEU A 97 13.25 -4.80 41.06
N ALA A 98 14.29 -5.16 41.81
CA ALA A 98 14.16 -5.57 43.20
C ALA A 98 13.56 -4.45 44.09
N LYS A 99 13.94 -3.19 43.87
CA LYS A 99 13.34 -2.03 44.57
C LYS A 99 11.86 -1.83 44.25
N GLN A 100 11.43 -2.23 43.05
CA GLN A 100 10.03 -2.19 42.65
C GLN A 100 9.25 -3.46 43.03
N GLY A 101 9.88 -4.37 43.78
CA GLY A 101 9.25 -5.62 44.23
C GLY A 101 9.14 -6.70 43.16
N VAL A 102 9.81 -6.55 42.02
CA VAL A 102 9.83 -7.57 40.95
C VAL A 102 11.04 -8.48 41.16
N THR A 103 10.79 -9.74 41.51
CA THR A 103 11.84 -10.76 41.60
C THR A 103 12.02 -11.46 40.25
N ILE A 104 13.27 -11.90 39.99
CA ILE A 104 13.68 -12.54 38.73
C ILE A 104 12.91 -13.85 38.47
N ASP A 105 12.44 -14.51 39.54
CA ASP A 105 11.72 -15.78 39.47
C ASP A 105 10.20 -15.63 39.23
N SER A 106 9.64 -14.41 39.35
CA SER A 106 8.21 -14.14 39.17
C SER A 106 7.92 -12.93 38.28
N LEU A 107 8.56 -12.85 37.11
CA LEU A 107 8.24 -11.83 36.11
C LEU A 107 6.86 -12.12 35.48
N ASP A 108 5.81 -11.59 36.10
CA ASP A 108 4.52 -11.41 35.45
C ASP A 108 4.53 -10.11 34.62
N ALA A 109 3.98 -10.18 33.40
CA ALA A 109 3.96 -9.05 32.47
C ALA A 109 3.20 -7.84 33.05
N GLY A 110 2.14 -8.09 33.83
CA GLY A 110 1.38 -7.04 34.50
C GLY A 110 2.15 -6.34 35.62
N ALA A 111 2.87 -7.11 36.44
CA ALA A 111 3.71 -6.58 37.52
C ALA A 111 4.91 -5.79 36.99
N LEU A 112 5.52 -6.25 35.89
CA LEU A 112 6.62 -5.55 35.23
C LEU A 112 6.16 -4.20 34.66
N ASP A 113 5.02 -4.16 33.98
CA ASP A 113 4.52 -2.90 33.39
C ASP A 113 4.08 -1.89 34.43
N ALA A 114 3.57 -2.35 35.58
CA ALA A 114 3.32 -1.50 36.73
C ALA A 114 4.62 -0.93 37.33
N ALA A 115 5.65 -1.78 37.52
CA ALA A 115 6.95 -1.37 38.05
C ALA A 115 7.69 -0.37 37.15
N LEU A 116 7.52 -0.49 35.84
CA LEU A 116 8.12 0.40 34.84
C LEU A 116 7.27 1.66 34.57
N GLY A 117 6.06 1.75 35.12
CA GLY A 117 5.10 2.83 34.82
C GLY A 117 5.56 4.24 35.21
N SER A 118 6.54 4.38 36.10
CA SER A 118 7.14 5.66 36.49
C SER A 118 8.22 6.17 35.53
N LEU A 119 8.63 5.37 34.54
CA LEU A 119 9.67 5.70 33.56
C LEU A 119 9.09 6.30 32.27
N SER A 120 9.93 7.02 31.52
CA SER A 120 9.58 7.47 30.17
C SER A 120 9.35 6.28 29.23
N VAL A 121 8.63 6.48 28.13
CA VAL A 121 8.35 5.41 27.15
C VAL A 121 9.64 4.80 26.60
N GLU A 122 10.63 5.63 26.30
CA GLU A 122 11.94 5.23 25.77
C GLU A 122 12.72 4.40 26.80
N GLN A 123 12.65 4.79 28.07
CA GLN A 123 13.27 4.04 29.16
C GLN A 123 12.59 2.69 29.35
N ARG A 124 11.24 2.63 29.29
CA ARG A 124 10.51 1.36 29.35
C ARG A 124 10.89 0.43 28.21
N ILE A 125 11.01 0.95 26.98
CA ILE A 125 11.45 0.18 25.81
C ILE A 125 12.87 -0.34 26.03
N ALA A 126 13.78 0.48 26.53
CA ALA A 126 15.16 0.07 26.80
C ALA A 126 15.25 -1.06 27.84
N VAL A 127 14.48 -0.96 28.93
CA VAL A 127 14.45 -1.99 29.98
C VAL A 127 13.85 -3.30 29.45
N LYS A 128 12.71 -3.24 28.74
CA LYS A 128 12.10 -4.42 28.13
C LYS A 128 13.03 -5.09 27.11
N ALA A 129 13.70 -4.32 26.27
CA ALA A 129 14.66 -4.85 25.30
C ALA A 129 15.85 -5.56 25.98
N GLN A 130 16.31 -5.06 27.14
CA GLN A 130 17.33 -5.72 27.94
C GLN A 130 16.82 -7.01 28.59
N LEU A 131 15.58 -7.02 29.09
CA LEU A 131 14.95 -8.21 29.67
C LEU A 131 14.71 -9.31 28.62
N MET A 132 14.29 -8.94 27.41
CA MET A 132 14.19 -9.85 26.27
C MET A 132 15.57 -10.41 25.90
N ARG A 133 16.59 -9.56 25.83
CA ARG A 133 17.98 -9.98 25.54
C ARG A 133 18.56 -10.89 26.63
N ALA A 134 18.15 -10.73 27.88
CA ALA A 134 18.55 -11.57 29.00
C ALA A 134 17.76 -12.89 29.07
N GLY A 135 16.83 -13.15 28.14
CA GLY A 135 16.00 -14.35 28.14
C GLY A 135 15.02 -14.43 29.31
N MET A 136 14.58 -13.27 29.81
CA MET A 136 13.67 -13.14 30.96
C MET A 136 12.24 -12.79 30.56
N LEU A 137 12.03 -12.41 29.30
CA LEU A 137 10.73 -12.21 28.68
C LEU A 137 10.69 -13.06 27.41
N SER A 138 9.60 -13.80 27.22
CA SER A 138 9.27 -14.56 26.00
C SER A 138 8.12 -13.88 25.26
#